data_AF-A0A353RXI0-F1
#
_entry.id   AF-A0A353RXI0-F1
#
_cell.length_a   1.000
_cell.length_b   1.000
_cell.length_c   1.000
_cell.angle_alpha   90.00
_cell.angle_beta   90.00
_cell.angle_gamma   90.00
#
_symmetry.space_group_name_H-M   'P 1'
#
loop_
_entity.id
_entity.type
_entity.pdbx_description
1 polymer ?
#
loop_
_entity_poly.entity_id
_entity_poly.type
_entity_poly.pdbx_seq_one_letter_code
_entity_poly.pdbx_strand_id
1 'polypeptide(L)'
;MFADEPPPKQEKEKSELAKIMNEIDKSYKAVEEISGYYKYSDNDWKVIAESSANIAKLTKIIISKFSRPDDQKYQDLNKTLLTESEKMHEIVSHKGEQGALEDAQWQVRRLRQACALCHKHLGIHLYPQLYPGKKEELHPGQNEIPAPKETSIPKDW
;
A
#
# COMPACT_ATOMS: atom_id res chain seq x y z
N MET A 1 -14.23 -13.94 -31.86
CA MET A 1 -14.65 -13.66 -30.47
C MET A 1 -14.13 -12.27 -30.16
N PHE A 2 -15.03 -11.37 -29.76
CA PHE A 2 -14.76 -9.93 -29.62
C PHE A 2 -13.78 -9.68 -28.48
N ALA A 3 -12.82 -8.79 -28.73
CA ALA A 3 -11.83 -8.37 -27.75
C ALA A 3 -12.53 -7.70 -26.55
N ASP A 4 -12.33 -8.27 -25.37
CA ASP A 4 -12.64 -7.70 -24.05
C ASP A 4 -11.70 -6.51 -23.74
N GLU A 5 -11.72 -5.46 -24.57
CA GLU A 5 -11.10 -4.20 -24.18
C GLU A 5 -12.03 -3.50 -23.17
N PRO A 6 -11.58 -3.25 -21.93
CA PRO A 6 -12.40 -2.57 -20.94
C PRO A 6 -12.72 -1.15 -21.42
N PRO A 7 -13.94 -0.64 -21.18
CA PRO A 7 -14.33 0.69 -21.64
C PRO A 7 -13.36 1.77 -21.12
N PRO A 8 -13.12 2.87 -21.87
CA PRO A 8 -12.08 3.86 -21.58
C PRO A 8 -12.14 4.50 -20.18
N LYS A 9 -13.30 4.46 -19.52
CA LYS A 9 -13.50 4.92 -18.14
C LYS A 9 -12.82 3.98 -17.12
N GLN A 10 -12.86 2.68 -17.36
CA GLN A 10 -12.31 1.65 -16.47
C GLN A 10 -10.78 1.62 -16.54
N GLU A 11 -10.18 1.91 -17.70
CA GLU A 11 -8.72 2.07 -17.84
C GLU A 11 -8.19 3.30 -17.09
N LYS A 12 -8.90 4.43 -17.18
CA LYS A 12 -8.55 5.66 -16.46
C LYS A 12 -8.60 5.47 -14.95
N GLU A 13 -9.64 4.80 -14.44
CA GLU A 13 -9.77 4.48 -13.01
C GLU A 13 -8.64 3.55 -12.54
N LYS A 14 -8.29 2.51 -13.32
CA LYS A 14 -7.14 1.63 -13.03
C LYS A 14 -5.82 2.40 -13.00
N SER A 15 -5.60 3.32 -13.95
CA SER A 15 -4.40 4.16 -14.01
C SER A 15 -4.28 5.09 -12.80
N GLU A 16 -5.40 5.65 -12.34
CA GLU A 16 -5.42 6.55 -11.18
C GLU A 16 -5.19 5.79 -9.87
N LEU A 17 -5.87 4.66 -9.66
CA LEU A 17 -5.65 3.82 -8.49
C LEU A 17 -4.19 3.34 -8.42
N ALA A 18 -3.59 2.94 -9.56
CA ALA A 18 -2.20 2.52 -9.61
C ALA A 18 -1.24 3.65 -9.20
N LYS A 19 -1.50 4.90 -9.60
CA LYS A 19 -0.71 6.06 -9.17
C LYS A 19 -0.82 6.29 -7.66
N ILE A 20 -2.04 6.19 -7.11
CA ILE A 20 -2.26 6.33 -5.66
C ILE A 20 -1.51 5.24 -4.90
N MET A 21 -1.61 3.98 -5.33
CA MET A 21 -0.91 2.86 -4.69
C MET A 21 0.62 3.02 -4.77
N ASN A 22 1.15 3.58 -5.86
CA ASN A 22 2.57 3.89 -5.97
C ASN A 22 3.04 4.96 -4.97
N GLU A 23 2.22 5.99 -4.73
CA GLU A 23 2.55 7.03 -3.72
C GLU A 23 2.44 6.48 -2.29
N ILE A 24 1.49 5.57 -2.03
CA ILE A 24 1.42 4.83 -0.76
C ILE A 24 2.67 3.96 -0.59
N ASP A 25 3.08 3.21 -1.62
CA ASP A 25 4.28 2.36 -1.58
C ASP A 25 5.56 3.16 -1.30
N LYS A 26 5.75 4.32 -1.94
CA LYS A 26 6.86 5.23 -1.64
C LYS A 26 6.87 5.68 -0.18
N SER A 27 5.70 6.08 0.34
CA SER A 27 5.57 6.54 1.72
C SER A 27 5.84 5.40 2.71
N TYR A 28 5.34 4.19 2.43
CA TYR A 28 5.60 3.01 3.23
C TYR A 28 7.09 2.64 3.23
N LYS A 29 7.74 2.64 2.06
CA LYS A 29 9.18 2.33 1.95
C LYS A 29 10.06 3.31 2.73
N ALA A 30 9.70 4.60 2.71
CA ALA A 30 10.44 5.62 3.47
C ALA A 30 10.43 5.32 4.98
N VAL A 31 9.30 4.85 5.53
CA VAL A 31 9.22 4.47 6.95
C VAL A 31 9.74 3.07 7.24
N GLU A 32 9.66 2.15 6.28
CA GLU A 32 10.25 0.81 6.37
C GLU A 32 11.77 0.89 6.48
N GLU A 33 12.42 1.74 5.68
CA GLU A 33 13.87 1.92 5.67
C GLU A 33 14.42 2.32 7.06
N ILE A 34 13.74 3.26 7.73
CA ILE A 34 14.18 3.74 9.04
C ILE A 34 13.69 2.86 10.20
N SER A 35 12.75 1.94 9.97
CA SER A 35 12.16 1.10 11.04
C SER A 35 13.16 0.18 11.75
N GLY A 36 14.34 -0.05 11.18
CA GLY A 36 15.41 -0.83 11.79
C GLY A 36 16.35 -0.05 12.71
N TYR A 37 16.20 1.28 12.81
CA TYR A 37 17.16 2.09 13.57
C TYR A 37 16.95 1.98 15.08
N TYR A 38 18.05 2.08 15.82
CA TYR A 38 18.04 2.07 17.29
C TYR A 38 17.74 3.44 17.92
N LYS A 39 17.72 4.51 17.11
CA LYS A 39 17.38 5.87 17.52
C LYS A 39 16.88 6.65 16.31
N TYR A 40 15.88 7.51 16.51
CA TYR A 40 15.40 8.45 15.50
C TYR A 40 15.91 9.86 15.75
N SER A 41 16.38 10.49 14.67
CA SER A 41 16.63 11.91 14.57
C SER A 41 15.32 12.68 14.34
N ASP A 42 15.36 14.01 14.45
CA ASP A 42 14.21 14.84 14.10
C ASP A 42 13.78 14.68 12.63
N ASN A 43 14.74 14.38 11.73
CA ASN A 43 14.43 14.10 10.33
C ASN A 43 13.67 12.77 10.17
N ASP A 44 14.04 11.73 10.93
CA ASP A 44 13.34 10.43 10.89
C ASP A 44 11.90 10.58 11.40
N TRP A 45 11.70 11.34 12.48
CA TRP A 45 10.36 11.68 12.97
C TRP A 45 9.54 12.48 11.96
N LYS A 46 10.20 13.38 11.21
CA LYS A 46 9.54 14.11 10.11
C LYS A 46 9.14 13.17 8.98
N VAL A 47 9.99 12.22 8.59
CA VAL A 47 9.66 11.18 7.59
C VAL A 47 8.45 10.35 8.03
N ILE A 48 8.40 9.94 9.30
CA ILE A 48 7.24 9.24 9.88
C ILE A 48 5.98 10.10 9.77
N ALA A 49 6.06 11.37 10.14
CA ALA A 49 4.91 12.29 10.12
C ALA A 49 4.35 12.48 8.71
N GLU A 50 5.22 12.80 7.75
CA GLU A 50 4.83 13.07 6.36
C GLU A 50 4.30 11.81 5.67
N SER A 51 4.98 10.68 5.86
CA SER A 51 4.60 9.41 5.23
C SER A 51 3.28 8.87 5.78
N SER A 52 3.09 8.88 7.11
CA SER A 52 1.85 8.40 7.74
C SER A 52 0.64 9.27 7.36
N ALA A 53 0.80 10.60 7.35
CA ALA A 53 -0.24 11.52 6.89
C ALA A 53 -0.59 11.31 5.41
N ASN A 54 0.41 11.07 4.57
CA ASN A 54 0.19 10.81 3.15
C ASN A 54 -0.56 9.49 2.91
N ILE A 55 -0.15 8.41 3.59
CA ILE A 55 -0.85 7.12 3.53
C ILE A 55 -2.30 7.27 3.97
N ALA A 56 -2.56 7.95 5.10
CA ALA A 56 -3.91 8.17 5.60
C ALA A 56 -4.78 8.95 4.60
N LYS A 57 -4.25 10.06 4.06
CA LYS A 57 -4.93 10.88 3.05
C LYS A 57 -5.28 10.08 1.80
N LEU A 58 -4.33 9.34 1.25
CA LEU A 58 -4.52 8.54 0.05
C LEU A 58 -5.48 7.37 0.29
N THR A 59 -5.43 6.75 1.47
CA THR A 59 -6.37 5.68 1.85
C THR A 59 -7.81 6.20 1.95
N LYS A 60 -8.04 7.43 2.45
CA LYS A 60 -9.36 8.08 2.40
C LYS A 60 -9.88 8.25 0.97
N ILE A 61 -8.99 8.59 0.03
CA ILE A 61 -9.34 8.66 -1.41
C ILE A 61 -9.70 7.28 -1.94
N ILE A 62 -8.95 6.23 -1.59
CA ILE A 62 -9.27 4.84 -1.97
C ILE A 62 -10.67 4.44 -1.49
N ILE A 63 -10.95 4.64 -0.20
CA ILE A 63 -12.24 4.27 0.42
C ILE A 63 -13.41 4.97 -0.27
N SER A 64 -13.26 6.26 -0.60
CA SER A 64 -14.34 7.06 -1.20
C SER A 64 -14.52 6.83 -2.70
N LYS A 65 -13.43 6.78 -3.47
CA LYS A 65 -13.47 6.77 -4.94
C LYS A 65 -13.41 5.38 -5.55
N PHE A 66 -12.76 4.43 -4.88
CA PHE A 66 -12.52 3.07 -5.38
C PHE A 66 -13.21 2.01 -4.51
N SER A 67 -14.34 2.39 -3.90
CA SER A 67 -15.13 1.49 -3.07
C SER A 67 -15.61 0.26 -3.88
N ARG A 68 -15.63 -0.90 -3.22
CA ARG A 68 -16.27 -2.13 -3.69
C ARG A 68 -17.37 -2.50 -2.68
N PRO A 69 -18.61 -1.99 -2.85
CA PRO A 69 -19.68 -2.17 -1.86
C PRO A 69 -20.08 -3.63 -1.62
N ASP A 70 -19.84 -4.48 -2.60
CA ASP A 70 -20.07 -5.92 -2.60
C ASP A 70 -18.94 -6.72 -1.94
N ASP A 71 -17.81 -6.09 -1.64
CA ASP A 71 -16.65 -6.72 -1.00
C ASP A 71 -16.38 -6.11 0.39
N GLN A 72 -17.14 -6.58 1.38
CA GLN A 72 -17.03 -6.11 2.77
C GLN A 72 -15.60 -6.27 3.32
N LYS A 73 -14.91 -7.35 2.95
CA LYS A 73 -13.53 -7.60 3.41
C LYS A 73 -12.56 -6.57 2.85
N TYR A 74 -12.68 -6.19 1.58
CA TYR A 74 -11.91 -5.09 1.01
C TYR A 74 -12.14 -3.76 1.76
N GLN A 75 -13.39 -3.46 2.11
CA GLN A 75 -13.72 -2.25 2.87
C GLN A 75 -13.08 -2.25 4.26
N ASP A 76 -13.15 -3.37 4.98
CA ASP A 76 -12.59 -3.49 6.32
C ASP A 76 -11.05 -3.46 6.31
N LEU A 77 -10.43 -4.02 5.29
CA LEU A 77 -8.97 -3.94 5.10
C LEU A 77 -8.51 -2.52 4.79
N ASN A 78 -9.24 -1.76 3.97
CA ASN A 78 -8.95 -0.34 3.75
C ASN A 78 -9.12 0.50 5.02
N LYS A 79 -10.18 0.26 5.80
CA LYS A 79 -10.38 0.92 7.10
C LYS A 79 -9.24 0.58 8.07
N THR A 80 -8.79 -0.67 8.07
CA THR A 80 -7.64 -1.10 8.88
C THR A 80 -6.40 -0.33 8.47
N LEU A 81 -6.06 -0.27 7.17
CA LEU A 81 -4.91 0.50 6.70
C LEU A 81 -5.01 1.98 7.10
N LEU A 82 -6.20 2.58 6.99
CA LEU A 82 -6.44 3.96 7.42
C LEU A 82 -6.17 4.13 8.91
N THR A 83 -6.80 3.33 9.77
CA THR A 83 -6.63 3.41 11.23
C THR A 83 -5.17 3.22 11.63
N GLU A 84 -4.47 2.24 11.04
CA GLU A 84 -3.07 2.01 11.35
C GLU A 84 -2.17 3.17 10.84
N SER A 85 -2.51 3.82 9.73
CA SER A 85 -1.78 5.01 9.27
C SER A 85 -2.01 6.24 10.17
N GLU A 86 -3.23 6.42 10.68
CA GLU A 86 -3.55 7.53 11.60
C GLU A 86 -2.86 7.35 12.95
N LYS A 87 -2.84 6.12 13.49
CA LYS A 87 -2.07 5.78 14.70
C LYS A 87 -0.57 6.06 14.52
N MET A 88 -0.03 5.75 13.34
CA MET A 88 1.38 6.06 13.06
C MET A 88 1.68 7.55 13.10
N HIS A 89 0.74 8.35 12.60
CA HIS A 89 0.86 9.80 12.61
C HIS A 89 0.78 10.35 14.04
N GLU A 90 -0.12 9.80 14.86
CA GLU A 90 -0.29 10.17 16.27
C GLU A 90 0.98 9.93 17.11
N ILE A 91 1.73 8.86 16.86
CA ILE A 91 2.98 8.57 17.60
C ILE A 91 3.98 9.75 17.52
N VAL A 92 3.95 10.54 16.44
CA VAL A 92 4.85 11.70 16.28
C VAL A 92 4.59 12.76 17.34
N SER A 93 3.36 12.96 17.82
CA SER A 93 3.10 13.91 18.92
C SER A 93 3.66 13.45 20.26
N HIS A 94 4.01 12.17 20.37
CA HIS A 94 4.56 11.52 21.55
C HIS A 94 6.05 11.18 21.39
N LYS A 95 6.74 11.71 20.37
CA LYS A 95 8.14 11.34 20.04
C LYS A 95 9.18 11.52 21.16
N GLY A 96 8.85 12.31 22.19
CA GLY A 96 9.72 12.54 23.36
C GLY A 96 9.45 11.58 24.53
N GLU A 97 8.43 10.73 24.43
CA GLU A 97 8.03 9.81 25.48
C GLU A 97 8.84 8.50 25.42
N GLN A 98 9.00 7.86 26.58
CA GLN A 98 9.65 6.55 26.65
C GLN A 98 8.81 5.51 25.90
N GLY A 99 9.42 4.76 24.99
CA GLY A 99 8.73 3.76 24.17
C GLY A 99 8.27 4.25 22.79
N ALA A 100 8.37 5.56 22.50
CA ALA A 100 7.88 6.10 21.24
C ALA A 100 8.57 5.51 20.00
N LEU A 101 9.85 5.16 20.10
CA LEU A 101 10.59 4.49 19.03
C LEU A 101 10.01 3.10 18.75
N GLU A 102 9.81 2.30 19.80
CA GLU A 102 9.25 0.96 19.73
C GLU A 102 7.83 0.98 19.18
N ASP A 103 7.02 1.97 19.60
CA ASP A 103 5.67 2.17 19.08
C ASP A 103 5.70 2.50 17.58
N ALA A 104 6.59 3.40 17.14
CA ALA A 104 6.74 3.72 15.72
C ALA A 104 7.14 2.49 14.89
N GLN A 105 8.12 1.71 15.39
CA GLN A 105 8.54 0.46 14.73
C GLN A 105 7.43 -0.59 14.69
N TRP A 106 6.67 -0.72 15.78
CA TRP A 106 5.49 -1.58 15.84
C TRP A 106 4.47 -1.16 14.79
N GLN A 107 4.24 0.14 14.65
CA GLN A 107 3.24 0.65 13.74
C GLN A 107 3.61 0.46 12.26
N VAL A 108 4.90 0.50 11.90
CA VAL A 108 5.38 0.08 10.57
C VAL A 108 5.01 -1.38 10.28
N ARG A 109 5.15 -2.27 11.27
CA ARG A 109 4.77 -3.70 11.11
C ARG A 109 3.26 -3.86 10.92
N ARG A 110 2.46 -3.05 11.61
CA ARG A 110 0.99 -3.02 11.45
C ARG A 110 0.59 -2.59 10.03
N LEU A 111 1.22 -1.54 9.49
CA LEU A 111 1.02 -1.13 8.09
C LEU A 111 1.38 -2.26 7.12
N ARG A 112 2.55 -2.89 7.29
CA ARG A 112 2.98 -4.02 6.46
C ARG A 112 1.95 -5.15 6.46
N GLN A 113 1.43 -5.50 7.64
CA GLN A 113 0.41 -6.54 7.79
C GLN A 113 -0.89 -6.17 7.08
N ALA A 114 -1.36 -4.92 7.22
CA ALA A 114 -2.56 -4.44 6.54
C ALA A 114 -2.41 -4.52 5.01
N CYS A 115 -1.27 -4.06 4.47
CA CYS A 115 -0.94 -4.18 3.05
C CYS A 115 -0.94 -5.65 2.60
N ALA A 116 -0.27 -6.53 3.32
CA ALA A 116 -0.16 -7.95 2.97
C ALA A 116 -1.53 -8.66 2.95
N LEU A 117 -2.40 -8.37 3.93
CA LEU A 117 -3.75 -8.95 3.99
C LEU A 117 -4.62 -8.46 2.83
N CYS A 118 -4.54 -7.17 2.48
CA CYS A 118 -5.26 -6.61 1.33
C CYS A 118 -4.76 -7.21 0.02
N HIS A 119 -3.44 -7.28 -0.19
CA HIS A 119 -2.85 -7.90 -1.38
C HIS A 119 -3.25 -9.36 -1.52
N LYS A 120 -3.19 -10.14 -0.43
CA LYS A 120 -3.65 -11.54 -0.43
C LYS A 120 -5.13 -11.66 -0.81
N HIS A 121 -5.99 -10.81 -0.26
CA HIS A 121 -7.43 -10.82 -0.58
C HIS A 121 -7.70 -10.50 -2.05
N LEU A 122 -6.93 -9.59 -2.63
CA LEU A 122 -7.05 -9.16 -4.01
C LEU A 122 -6.25 -10.02 -5.02
N GLY A 123 -5.56 -11.07 -4.57
CA GLY A 123 -4.72 -11.90 -5.43
C GLY A 123 -3.50 -11.15 -5.99
N ILE A 124 -3.05 -10.09 -5.33
CA ILE A 124 -1.89 -9.29 -5.77
C ILE A 124 -0.61 -9.97 -5.26
N HIS A 125 0.19 -10.47 -6.20
CA HIS A 125 1.52 -11.01 -5.91
C HIS A 125 2.59 -9.92 -6.01
N LEU A 126 3.17 -9.56 -4.86
CA LEU A 126 4.36 -8.73 -4.82
C LEU A 126 5.58 -9.57 -5.22
N TYR A 127 6.44 -9.01 -6.08
CA TYR A 127 7.66 -9.64 -6.60
C TYR A 127 7.44 -10.95 -7.41
N PRO A 128 6.61 -10.92 -8.47
CA PRO A 128 6.38 -12.10 -9.32
C PRO A 128 7.68 -12.66 -9.93
N GLN A 129 8.71 -11.82 -10.13
CA GLN A 129 10.01 -12.21 -10.62
C GLN A 129 10.79 -13.14 -9.67
N LEU A 130 10.50 -13.10 -8.37
CA LEU A 130 11.15 -13.98 -7.39
C LEU A 130 10.50 -15.37 -7.34
N TYR A 131 9.26 -15.50 -7.86
CA TYR A 131 8.50 -16.76 -7.86
C TYR A 131 7.85 -17.02 -9.23
N PRO A 132 8.66 -17.22 -10.29
CA PRO A 132 8.13 -17.52 -11.61
C PRO A 132 7.35 -18.85 -11.57
N GLY A 133 6.07 -18.80 -11.99
CA GLY A 133 5.21 -19.99 -12.10
C GLY A 133 4.15 -20.16 -11.00
N LYS A 134 4.13 -19.34 -9.93
CA LYS A 134 3.07 -19.38 -8.90
C LYS A 134 1.92 -18.41 -9.19
N LYS A 135 1.33 -18.50 -10.38
CA LYS A 135 0.22 -17.63 -10.82
C LYS A 135 -1.16 -18.05 -10.28
N GLU A 136 -1.27 -19.23 -9.67
CA GLU A 136 -2.56 -19.93 -9.49
C GLU A 136 -2.95 -20.13 -8.01
N GLU A 137 -2.80 -19.11 -7.17
CA GLU A 137 -3.62 -19.02 -5.94
C GLU A 137 -4.82 -18.08 -6.16
N LEU A 138 -5.38 -18.07 -7.38
CA LEU A 138 -6.60 -17.35 -7.70
C LEU A 138 -7.79 -18.09 -7.11
N HIS A 139 -8.54 -17.42 -6.23
CA HIS A 139 -9.83 -17.92 -5.76
C HIS A 139 -10.82 -18.01 -6.94
N PRO A 140 -11.75 -18.99 -6.94
CA PRO A 140 -12.74 -19.10 -8.01
C PRO A 140 -13.56 -17.81 -8.12
N GLY A 141 -13.53 -17.15 -9.29
CA GLY A 141 -14.32 -15.95 -9.60
C GLY A 141 -13.56 -14.64 -9.84
N GLN A 142 -12.22 -14.64 -9.81
CA GLN A 142 -11.40 -13.46 -10.11
C GLN A 142 -10.85 -13.50 -11.54
N ASN A 143 -11.16 -12.46 -12.35
CA ASN A 143 -10.50 -12.23 -13.64
C ASN A 143 -9.20 -11.45 -13.42
N GLU A 144 -8.13 -11.87 -14.08
CA GLU A 144 -6.80 -11.23 -14.00
C GLU A 144 -6.88 -9.73 -14.33
N ILE A 145 -6.28 -8.89 -13.49
CA ILE A 145 -5.93 -7.53 -13.88
C ILE A 145 -4.56 -7.65 -14.58
N PRO A 146 -4.45 -7.38 -15.88
CA PRO A 146 -3.20 -7.51 -16.59
C PRO A 146 -2.13 -6.62 -15.95
N ALA A 147 -0.94 -7.18 -15.74
CA ALA A 147 0.21 -6.43 -15.27
C ALA A 147 0.47 -5.24 -16.20
N PRO A 148 0.82 -4.05 -15.66
CA PRO A 148 1.27 -2.95 -16.50
C PRO A 148 2.43 -3.43 -17.37
N LYS A 149 2.37 -3.15 -18.68
CA LYS A 149 3.47 -3.46 -19.59
C LYS A 149 4.73 -2.78 -19.06
N GLU A 150 5.76 -3.56 -18.78
CA GLU A 150 7.08 -3.05 -18.40
C GLU A 150 7.53 -2.04 -19.46
N THR A 151 7.64 -0.77 -19.07
CA THR A 151 8.40 0.18 -19.86
C THR A 151 9.86 -0.22 -19.70
N SER A 152 10.45 -0.73 -20.77
CA SER A 152 11.86 -1.10 -20.88
C SER A 152 12.74 0.04 -20.35
N ILE A 153 13.30 -0.13 -19.16
CA ILE A 153 14.43 0.68 -18.71
C ILE A 153 15.63 0.18 -19.53
N PRO A 154 16.29 1.03 -20.34
CA PRO A 154 17.47 0.60 -21.08
C PRO A 154 18.54 0.15 -20.10
N LYS A 155 19.02 -1.09 -20.25
CA LYS A 155 20.27 -1.53 -19.66
C LYS A 155 21.37 -0.77 -20.37
N ASP A 156 21.87 0.29 -19.73
CA ASP A 156 23.25 0.79 -19.77
C ASP A 156 23.29 2.22 -19.21
N TRP A 157 23.07 2.38 -17.90
CA TRP A 157 23.47 3.54 -17.08
C TRP A 157 23.85 3.05 -15.68
#